data_AF-A0A4T0VTR7-F1
#
_entry.id   AF-A0A4T0VTR7-F1
#
_cell.length_a   1.000
_cell.length_b   1.000
_cell.length_c   1.000
_cell.angle_alpha   90.00
_cell.angle_beta   90.00
_cell.angle_gamma   90.00
#
_symmetry.space_group_name_H-M   'P 1'
#
loop_
_entity.id
_entity.type
_entity.pdbx_description
1 polymer ?
#
loop_
_entity_poly.entity_id
_entity_poly.type
_entity_poly.pdbx_seq_one_letter_code
_entity_poly.pdbx_strand_id
1 'polypeptide(L)'
;MANSVPYLVPVLDSLPPNFTLLDVGCGPASITVDIARRYPSATILAIDGSPAVISQARDAAQKANVQNVRFAVGDALDLGPTASEPGFELIKGACDVAHTHNVVMHTSDAPRALVELRSAVKVGGFVCCKEADRACLMLWPENQAIRRTYEVISAIMDAKGCDPYVGRKLKTYAMAAGFSSNDITVGQAPWVVSSREERENWGGLVARTSADAEARASIESEARCIGLEINLEELQKGWRDWIDDDTACASISDIYVVCRNH
;
A
#
# COMPACT_ATOMS: atom_id res chain seq x y z
N MET A 1 14.34 8.61 1.66
CA MET A 1 13.02 8.22 1.16
C MET A 1 13.23 7.36 -0.06
N ALA A 2 13.24 6.05 0.15
CA ALA A 2 13.24 5.10 -0.95
C ALA A 2 11.90 5.18 -1.67
N ASN A 3 11.93 5.60 -2.95
CA ASN A 3 11.00 5.45 -4.09
C ASN A 3 9.45 5.47 -3.95
N SER A 4 8.83 5.22 -2.80
CA SER A 4 7.42 4.82 -2.76
C SER A 4 6.41 5.95 -2.53
N VAL A 5 6.73 7.02 -1.80
CA VAL A 5 5.73 8.08 -1.46
C VAL A 5 6.24 9.53 -1.58
N PRO A 6 6.98 9.93 -2.64
CA PRO A 6 7.48 11.31 -2.78
C PRO A 6 6.37 12.37 -2.77
N TYR A 7 5.16 12.01 -3.21
CA TYR A 7 3.99 12.89 -3.22
C TYR A 7 3.55 13.35 -1.81
N LEU A 8 3.89 12.58 -0.78
CA LEU A 8 3.53 12.87 0.61
C LEU A 8 4.43 13.97 1.21
N VAL A 9 5.65 14.13 0.68
CA VAL A 9 6.67 15.05 1.22
C VAL A 9 6.18 16.49 1.30
N PRO A 10 5.64 17.09 0.22
CA PRO A 10 5.18 18.48 0.28
C PRO A 10 4.03 18.70 1.28
N VAL A 11 3.21 17.67 1.52
CA VAL A 11 2.14 17.73 2.53
C VAL A 11 2.78 17.77 3.92
N LEU A 12 3.68 16.84 4.23
CA LEU A 12 4.33 16.77 5.54
C LEU A 12 5.21 17.99 5.83
N ASP A 13 5.95 18.49 4.83
CA ASP A 13 6.78 19.68 4.95
C ASP A 13 5.95 20.97 5.17
N SER A 14 4.64 20.95 4.88
CA SER A 14 3.73 22.08 5.14
C SER A 14 3.17 22.14 6.55
N LEU A 15 3.39 21.09 7.35
CA LEU A 15 2.85 20.95 8.71
C LEU A 15 3.84 21.40 9.78
N PRO A 16 3.37 21.68 11.02
CA PRO A 16 4.26 21.88 12.16
C PRO A 16 5.20 20.68 12.35
N PRO A 17 6.46 20.88 12.80
CA PRO A 17 7.44 19.79 12.94
C PRO A 17 7.00 18.62 13.82
N ASN A 18 6.03 18.85 14.72
CA ASN A 18 5.47 17.88 15.65
C ASN A 18 4.10 17.34 15.23
N PHE A 19 3.83 17.27 13.92
CA PHE A 19 2.60 16.72 13.39
C PHE A 19 2.38 15.26 13.81
N THR A 20 1.12 14.83 13.79
CA THR A 20 0.71 13.44 13.98
C THR A 20 0.28 12.83 12.64
N LEU A 21 0.95 11.75 12.23
CA LEU A 21 0.62 10.95 11.06
C LEU A 21 0.03 9.61 11.48
N LEU A 22 -1.14 9.27 10.94
CA LEU A 22 -1.66 7.91 10.94
C LEU A 22 -1.25 7.21 9.64
N ASP A 23 -0.57 6.08 9.72
CA ASP A 23 -0.18 5.23 8.58
C ASP A 23 -0.97 3.92 8.65
N VAL A 24 -1.99 3.79 7.80
CA VAL A 24 -2.90 2.64 7.77
C VAL A 24 -2.43 1.63 6.73
N GLY A 25 -2.22 0.40 7.17
CA GLY A 25 -1.56 -0.67 6.42
C GLY A 25 -0.07 -0.41 6.26
N CYS A 26 0.61 -0.14 7.37
CA CYS A 26 2.04 0.19 7.39
C CYS A 26 2.94 -0.95 6.91
N GLY A 27 2.40 -2.18 6.80
CA GLY A 27 3.15 -3.34 6.37
C GLY A 27 4.38 -3.58 7.27
N PRO A 28 5.52 -4.01 6.72
CA PRO A 28 6.78 -4.18 7.47
C PRO A 28 7.45 -2.84 7.84
N ALA A 29 6.74 -1.71 7.76
CA ALA A 29 7.16 -0.37 8.15
C ALA A 29 8.33 0.24 7.37
N SER A 30 8.59 -0.19 6.13
CA SER A 30 9.66 0.39 5.30
C SER A 30 9.45 1.89 5.05
N ILE A 31 8.24 2.30 4.68
CA ILE A 31 7.85 3.71 4.47
C ILE A 31 7.77 4.44 5.82
N THR A 32 7.10 3.83 6.79
CA THR A 32 6.90 4.39 8.13
C THR A 32 8.21 4.77 8.81
N VAL A 33 9.22 3.89 8.76
CA VAL A 33 10.56 4.12 9.32
C VAL A 33 11.28 5.25 8.59
N ASP A 34 11.16 5.33 7.27
CA ASP A 34 11.75 6.41 6.47
C ASP A 34 11.15 7.79 6.81
N ILE A 35 9.83 7.85 7.02
CA ILE A 35 9.14 9.06 7.49
C ILE A 35 9.59 9.40 8.90
N ALA A 36 9.62 8.43 9.82
CA ALA A 36 10.03 8.60 11.21
C ALA A 36 11.44 9.22 11.34
N ARG A 37 12.39 8.73 10.54
CA ARG A 37 13.76 9.25 10.48
C ARG A 37 13.83 10.68 9.96
N ARG A 38 13.04 11.00 8.94
CA ARG A 38 13.04 12.35 8.33
C ARG A 38 12.40 13.39 9.24
N TYR A 39 11.34 13.01 9.97
CA TYR A 39 10.60 13.90 10.85
C TYR A 39 10.68 13.41 12.30
N PRO A 40 11.84 13.55 12.96
CA PRO A 40 12.06 12.97 14.30
C PRO A 40 11.19 13.57 15.40
N SER A 41 10.59 14.74 15.17
CA SER A 41 9.66 15.40 16.10
C SER A 41 8.19 15.02 15.88
N ALA A 42 7.86 14.39 14.74
CA ALA A 42 6.50 13.96 14.45
C ALA A 42 6.14 12.71 15.27
N THR A 43 4.85 12.52 15.54
CA THR A 43 4.31 11.27 16.10
C THR A 43 3.70 10.44 14.99
N ILE A 44 4.13 9.19 14.84
CA ILE A 44 3.56 8.28 13.85
C ILE A 44 2.79 7.16 14.54
N LEU A 45 1.51 7.03 14.20
CA LEU A 45 0.64 5.94 14.59
C LEU A 45 0.55 5.00 13.40
N ALA A 46 1.11 3.81 13.48
CA ALA A 46 1.21 2.86 12.38
C ALA A 46 0.38 1.62 12.70
N ILE A 47 -0.51 1.23 11.78
CA ILE A 47 -1.41 0.09 11.97
C ILE A 47 -1.40 -0.84 10.77
N ASP A 48 -1.63 -2.12 11.02
CA ASP A 48 -1.76 -3.15 9.98
C ASP A 48 -2.70 -4.24 10.50
N GLY A 49 -3.44 -4.90 9.60
CA GLY A 49 -4.39 -5.95 9.96
C GLY A 49 -3.72 -7.24 10.45
N SER A 50 -2.43 -7.44 10.16
CA SER A 50 -1.70 -8.65 10.52
C SER A 50 -0.83 -8.48 11.77
N PRO A 51 -1.10 -9.22 12.86
CA PRO A 51 -0.24 -9.22 14.05
C PRO A 51 1.22 -9.63 13.75
N ALA A 52 1.42 -10.56 12.82
CA ALA A 52 2.74 -11.01 12.40
C ALA A 52 3.52 -9.89 11.69
N VAL A 53 2.85 -9.13 10.82
CA VAL A 53 3.43 -7.98 10.12
C VAL A 53 3.76 -6.86 11.11
N ILE A 54 2.88 -6.58 12.08
CA ILE A 54 3.15 -5.61 13.15
C ILE A 54 4.37 -6.02 13.99
N SER A 55 4.61 -7.31 14.23
CA SER A 55 5.84 -7.76 14.89
C SER A 55 7.08 -7.40 14.05
N GLN A 56 7.05 -7.66 12.74
CA GLN A 56 8.15 -7.31 11.82
C GLN A 56 8.39 -5.79 11.76
N ALA A 57 7.31 -5.00 11.75
CA ALA A 57 7.35 -3.54 11.75
C ALA A 57 8.06 -3.00 13.01
N ARG A 58 7.76 -3.56 14.19
CA ARG A 58 8.44 -3.21 15.44
C ARG A 58 9.93 -3.55 15.40
N ASP A 59 10.29 -4.72 14.89
CA ASP A 59 11.69 -5.12 14.74
C ASP A 59 12.44 -4.19 13.77
N ALA A 60 11.80 -3.78 12.67
CA ALA A 60 12.36 -2.85 11.70
C ALA A 60 12.61 -1.48 12.33
N ALA A 61 11.64 -0.95 13.08
CA ALA A 61 11.78 0.31 13.81
C ALA A 61 12.91 0.26 14.86
N GLN A 62 13.01 -0.85 15.61
CA GLN A 62 14.08 -1.05 16.58
C GLN A 62 15.46 -1.09 15.93
N LYS A 63 15.63 -1.89 14.86
CA LYS A 63 16.87 -1.95 14.07
C LYS A 63 17.23 -0.59 13.46
N ALA A 64 16.21 0.19 13.12
CA ALA A 64 16.37 1.53 12.57
C ALA A 64 16.64 2.61 13.61
N ASN A 65 16.54 2.28 14.91
CA ASN A 65 16.62 3.19 16.05
C ASN A 65 15.66 4.40 15.96
N VAL A 66 14.43 4.17 15.50
CA VAL A 66 13.36 5.18 15.51
C VAL A 66 12.46 4.97 16.72
N GLN A 67 12.14 6.04 17.44
CA GLN A 67 11.41 5.98 18.71
C GLN A 67 10.05 6.70 18.66
N ASN A 68 9.78 7.41 17.57
CA ASN A 68 8.59 8.24 17.39
C ASN A 68 7.47 7.54 16.61
N VAL A 69 7.47 6.20 16.61
CA VAL A 69 6.45 5.36 15.97
C VAL A 69 5.79 4.46 17.00
N ARG A 70 4.46 4.40 16.99
CA ARG A 70 3.66 3.45 17.77
C ARG A 70 3.01 2.47 16.79
N PHE A 71 2.99 1.19 17.16
CA PHE A 71 2.44 0.13 16.32
C PHE A 71 1.29 -0.60 17.00
N ALA A 72 0.17 -0.75 16.30
CA ALA A 72 -0.98 -1.53 16.74
C ALA A 72 -1.55 -2.39 15.60
N VAL A 73 -2.27 -3.45 15.97
CA VAL A 73 -3.09 -4.19 15.00
C VAL A 73 -4.38 -3.40 14.80
N GLY A 74 -4.82 -3.23 13.56
CA GLY A 74 -6.03 -2.47 13.26
C GLY A 74 -6.59 -2.74 11.87
N ASP A 75 -7.90 -2.51 11.73
CA ASP A 75 -8.62 -2.68 10.46
C ASP A 75 -8.79 -1.30 9.79
N ALA A 76 -8.46 -1.21 8.51
CA ALA A 76 -8.66 0.00 7.71
C ALA A 76 -10.15 0.36 7.54
N LEU A 77 -11.07 -0.60 7.70
CA LEU A 77 -12.51 -0.42 7.56
C LEU A 77 -13.22 -0.04 8.88
N ASP A 78 -12.54 -0.22 10.02
CA ASP A 78 -13.00 0.17 11.35
C ASP A 78 -11.82 0.51 12.28
N LEU A 79 -11.54 1.80 12.41
CA LEU A 79 -10.48 2.30 13.28
C LEU A 79 -10.93 2.43 14.75
N GLY A 80 -12.22 2.24 15.05
CA GLY A 80 -12.79 2.42 16.38
C GLY A 80 -12.12 1.58 17.48
N PRO A 81 -11.92 0.26 17.28
CA PRO A 81 -11.18 -0.58 18.20
C PRO A 81 -9.76 -0.08 18.45
N THR A 82 -9.00 0.21 17.38
CA THR A 82 -7.62 0.68 17.50
C THR A 82 -7.52 2.05 18.17
N ALA A 83 -8.48 2.94 17.94
CA ALA A 83 -8.54 4.25 18.61
C ALA A 83 -8.81 4.16 20.13
N SER A 84 -9.19 2.97 20.63
CA SER A 84 -9.37 2.69 22.05
C SER A 84 -8.12 2.07 22.70
N GLU A 85 -7.10 1.72 21.90
CA GLU A 85 -5.81 1.26 22.41
C GLU A 85 -5.02 2.43 23.05
N PRO A 86 -4.34 2.19 24.18
CA PRO A 86 -3.52 3.21 24.81
C PRO A 86 -2.46 3.78 23.85
N GLY A 87 -2.43 5.10 23.70
CA GLY A 87 -1.49 5.81 22.82
C GLY A 87 -1.96 5.96 21.37
N PHE A 88 -3.18 5.53 21.04
CA PHE A 88 -3.82 5.67 19.72
C PHE A 88 -5.06 6.58 19.74
N GLU A 89 -5.29 7.32 20.83
CA GLU A 89 -6.49 8.14 21.04
C GLU A 89 -6.64 9.25 19.99
N LEU A 90 -5.52 9.71 19.40
CA LEU A 90 -5.51 10.74 18.36
C LEU A 90 -6.21 10.30 17.07
N ILE A 91 -6.42 8.99 16.86
CA ILE A 91 -7.24 8.46 15.76
C ILE A 91 -8.70 8.92 15.88
N LYS A 92 -9.15 9.46 17.03
CA LYS A 92 -10.49 10.06 17.19
C LYS A 92 -10.57 11.49 16.64
N GLY A 93 -10.10 11.71 15.42
CA GLY A 93 -10.23 12.99 14.71
C GLY A 93 -9.19 14.05 15.06
N ALA A 94 -8.01 13.65 15.56
CA ALA A 94 -6.95 14.58 15.97
C ALA A 94 -5.65 14.44 15.18
N CYS A 95 -5.54 13.48 14.24
CA CYS A 95 -4.37 13.36 13.37
C CYS A 95 -4.27 14.55 12.40
N ASP A 96 -3.06 15.00 12.10
CA ASP A 96 -2.81 16.01 11.06
C ASP A 96 -2.91 15.41 9.66
N VAL A 97 -2.47 14.16 9.52
CA VAL A 97 -2.50 13.41 8.26
C VAL A 97 -2.88 11.95 8.53
N ALA A 98 -3.68 11.37 7.65
CA ALA A 98 -3.81 9.93 7.52
C ALA A 98 -3.33 9.51 6.13
N HIS A 99 -2.49 8.48 6.08
CA HIS A 99 -1.83 7.97 4.89
C HIS A 99 -2.14 6.48 4.71
N THR A 100 -2.26 6.06 3.46
CA THR A 100 -2.28 4.64 3.10
C THR A 100 -1.66 4.42 1.72
N HIS A 101 -0.93 3.31 1.55
CA HIS A 101 -0.30 2.95 0.28
C HIS A 101 -0.48 1.44 -0.02
N ASN A 102 -1.20 1.12 -1.10
CA ASN A 102 -1.52 -0.25 -1.54
C ASN A 102 -2.27 -1.06 -0.47
N VAL A 103 -3.31 -0.47 0.12
CA VAL A 103 -4.12 -1.11 1.17
C VAL A 103 -5.56 -1.19 0.75
N VAL A 104 -6.15 -0.09 0.24
CA VAL A 104 -7.58 -0.12 -0.10
C VAL A 104 -7.86 -1.05 -1.29
N MET A 105 -6.85 -1.33 -2.12
CA MET A 105 -6.93 -2.38 -3.16
C MET A 105 -7.18 -3.78 -2.61
N HIS A 106 -6.89 -4.02 -1.33
CA HIS A 106 -7.09 -5.30 -0.63
C HIS A 106 -8.35 -5.31 0.26
N THR A 107 -9.14 -4.24 0.24
CA THR A 107 -10.38 -4.14 1.01
C THR A 107 -11.60 -4.40 0.13
N SER A 108 -12.68 -4.89 0.73
CA SER A 108 -13.98 -5.05 0.06
C SER A 108 -14.80 -3.75 -0.03
N ASP A 109 -14.38 -2.69 0.66
CA ASP A 109 -15.08 -1.40 0.71
C ASP A 109 -14.08 -0.23 0.80
N ALA A 110 -13.45 0.10 -0.34
CA ALA A 110 -12.52 1.22 -0.43
C ALA A 110 -13.13 2.59 -0.02
N PRO A 111 -14.39 2.92 -0.38
CA PRO A 111 -15.06 4.11 0.18
C PRO A 111 -15.09 4.14 1.70
N ARG A 112 -15.43 3.02 2.36
CA ARG A 112 -15.45 2.93 3.82
C ARG A 112 -14.08 3.19 4.43
N ALA A 113 -13.00 2.64 3.86
CA ALA A 113 -11.64 2.94 4.31
C ALA A 113 -11.34 4.45 4.27
N LEU A 114 -11.73 5.14 3.20
CA LEU A 114 -11.55 6.60 3.08
C LEU A 114 -12.41 7.39 4.07
N VAL A 115 -13.60 6.90 4.44
CA VAL A 115 -14.42 7.49 5.52
C VAL A 115 -13.70 7.39 6.87
N GLU A 116 -13.09 6.24 7.16
CA GLU A 116 -12.32 6.05 8.40
C GLU A 116 -11.09 6.96 8.44
N LEU A 117 -10.31 7.01 7.36
CA LEU A 117 -9.16 7.91 7.24
C LEU A 117 -9.57 9.38 7.42
N ARG A 118 -10.70 9.79 6.82
CA ARG A 118 -11.23 11.15 7.00
C ARG A 118 -11.64 11.42 8.44
N SER A 119 -12.30 10.46 9.09
CA SER A 119 -12.77 10.59 10.48
C SER A 119 -11.62 10.68 11.48
N ALA A 120 -10.47 10.10 11.15
CA ALA A 120 -9.27 10.17 11.99
C ALA A 120 -8.53 11.51 11.92
N VAL A 121 -8.76 12.28 10.87
CA VAL A 121 -8.05 13.52 10.58
C VAL A 121 -8.84 14.73 11.04
N LYS A 122 -8.17 15.66 11.73
CA LYS A 122 -8.79 16.91 12.18
C LYS A 122 -9.25 17.80 11.01
N VAL A 123 -10.14 18.74 11.29
CA VAL A 123 -10.45 19.83 10.34
C VAL A 123 -9.18 20.60 10.01
N GLY A 124 -8.95 20.81 8.72
CA GLY A 124 -7.76 21.41 8.13
C GLY A 124 -6.61 20.43 7.84
N GLY A 125 -6.72 19.16 8.26
CA GLY A 125 -5.72 18.11 7.99
C GLY A 125 -5.87 17.45 6.61
N PHE A 126 -5.10 16.38 6.37
CA PHE A 126 -5.03 15.72 5.06
C PHE A 126 -5.27 14.21 5.11
N VAL A 127 -5.94 13.67 4.09
CA VAL A 127 -5.93 12.24 3.78
C VAL A 127 -5.13 12.03 2.49
N CYS A 128 -4.13 11.16 2.55
CA CYS A 128 -3.24 10.85 1.44
C CYS A 128 -3.35 9.36 1.12
N CYS A 129 -3.97 9.00 0.00
CA CYS A 129 -4.15 7.61 -0.39
C CYS A 129 -3.47 7.37 -1.74
N LYS A 130 -2.62 6.35 -1.82
CA LYS A 130 -1.90 5.97 -3.03
C LYS A 130 -2.14 4.49 -3.31
N GLU A 131 -2.59 4.15 -4.50
CA GLU A 131 -2.89 2.76 -4.84
C GLU A 131 -2.43 2.42 -6.25
N ALA A 132 -2.01 1.18 -6.43
CA ALA A 132 -1.72 0.62 -7.73
C ALA A 132 -2.96 0.58 -8.62
N ASP A 133 -2.72 0.75 -9.92
CA ASP A 133 -3.64 0.31 -10.97
C ASP A 133 -2.98 -0.82 -11.75
N ARG A 134 -3.44 -2.06 -11.56
CA ARG A 134 -2.77 -3.24 -12.14
C ARG A 134 -2.86 -3.30 -13.66
N ALA A 135 -3.71 -2.49 -14.30
CA ALA A 135 -3.71 -2.36 -15.76
C ALA A 135 -2.54 -1.48 -16.26
N CYS A 136 -1.91 -0.70 -15.39
CA CYS A 136 -0.81 0.20 -15.72
C CYS A 136 0.57 -0.46 -15.60
N LEU A 137 0.67 -1.76 -15.91
CA LEU A 137 1.94 -2.46 -16.05
C LEU A 137 2.54 -2.21 -17.43
N MET A 138 3.64 -1.47 -17.47
CA MET A 138 4.58 -1.48 -18.59
C MET A 138 5.73 -2.42 -18.30
N LEU A 139 6.14 -3.18 -19.31
CA LEU A 139 7.14 -4.23 -19.18
C LEU A 139 8.02 -4.28 -20.43
N TRP A 140 9.33 -4.42 -20.21
CA TRP A 140 10.30 -4.70 -21.26
C TRP A 140 11.31 -5.76 -20.77
N PRO A 141 11.72 -6.72 -21.63
CA PRO A 141 10.96 -7.15 -22.81
C PRO A 141 9.56 -7.66 -22.42
N GLU A 142 8.66 -7.74 -23.39
CA GLU A 142 7.34 -8.30 -23.15
C GLU A 142 7.45 -9.77 -22.68
N ASN A 143 6.77 -10.12 -21.59
CA ASN A 143 6.87 -11.44 -20.95
C ASN A 143 5.48 -11.95 -20.57
N GLN A 144 5.06 -13.04 -21.25
CA GLN A 144 3.72 -13.61 -21.11
C GLN A 144 3.45 -14.17 -19.71
N ALA A 145 4.46 -14.74 -19.04
CA ALA A 145 4.32 -15.25 -17.69
C ALA A 145 4.07 -14.12 -16.67
N ILE A 146 4.72 -12.97 -16.83
CA ILE A 146 4.45 -11.80 -15.97
C ILE A 146 3.05 -11.25 -16.24
N ARG A 147 2.64 -11.12 -17.52
CA ARG A 147 1.27 -10.71 -17.89
C ARG A 147 0.22 -11.65 -17.30
N ARG A 148 0.42 -12.95 -17.47
CA ARG A 148 -0.48 -13.99 -16.96
C ARG A 148 -0.57 -13.96 -15.43
N THR A 149 0.56 -13.71 -14.76
CA THR A 149 0.58 -13.48 -13.30
C THR A 149 -0.33 -12.30 -12.93
N TYR A 150 -0.20 -11.18 -13.64
CA TYR A 150 -1.02 -10.00 -13.38
C TYR A 150 -2.50 -10.26 -13.60
N GLU A 151 -2.87 -10.95 -14.68
CA GLU A 151 -4.26 -11.34 -14.98
C GLU A 151 -4.86 -12.22 -13.88
N VAL A 152 -4.20 -13.33 -13.55
CA VAL A 152 -4.70 -14.32 -12.58
C VAL A 152 -4.87 -13.70 -11.20
N ILE A 153 -3.85 -13.00 -10.71
CA ILE A 153 -3.90 -12.39 -9.39
C ILE A 153 -4.97 -11.29 -9.35
N SER A 154 -5.13 -10.52 -10.42
CA SER A 154 -6.22 -9.51 -10.48
C SER A 154 -7.60 -10.16 -10.46
N ALA A 155 -7.78 -11.28 -11.17
CA ALA A 155 -9.05 -12.02 -11.15
C ALA A 155 -9.36 -12.64 -9.77
N ILE A 156 -8.34 -13.16 -9.08
CA ILE A 156 -8.46 -13.64 -7.70
C ILE A 156 -8.85 -12.51 -6.75
N MET A 157 -8.21 -11.34 -6.87
CA MET A 157 -8.56 -10.16 -6.07
C MET A 157 -10.02 -9.76 -6.29
N ASP A 158 -10.45 -9.63 -7.54
CA ASP A 158 -11.82 -9.27 -7.92
C ASP A 158 -12.84 -10.27 -7.35
N ALA A 159 -12.56 -11.57 -7.43
CA ALA A 159 -13.42 -12.61 -6.89
C ALA A 159 -13.54 -12.60 -5.35
N LYS A 160 -12.54 -12.05 -4.65
CA LYS A 160 -12.58 -11.81 -3.19
C LYS A 160 -13.30 -10.51 -2.83
N GLY A 161 -13.85 -9.78 -3.81
CA GLY A 161 -14.48 -8.48 -3.63
C GLY A 161 -13.48 -7.33 -3.47
N CYS A 162 -12.18 -7.58 -3.69
CA CYS A 162 -11.15 -6.55 -3.75
C CYS A 162 -11.13 -5.88 -5.13
N ASP A 163 -10.41 -4.77 -5.28
CA ASP A 163 -10.35 -4.04 -6.55
C ASP A 163 -8.90 -3.89 -7.06
N PRO A 164 -8.47 -4.72 -8.03
CA PRO A 164 -7.12 -4.63 -8.60
C PRO A 164 -6.86 -3.33 -9.39
N TYR A 165 -7.90 -2.54 -9.67
CA TYR A 165 -7.83 -1.30 -10.44
C TYR A 165 -8.29 -0.09 -9.62
N VAL A 166 -8.22 -0.16 -8.29
CA VAL A 166 -8.73 0.89 -7.40
C VAL A 166 -8.05 2.25 -7.62
N GLY A 167 -6.78 2.29 -8.06
CA GLY A 167 -6.03 3.52 -8.29
C GLY A 167 -6.80 4.54 -9.13
N ARG A 168 -7.39 4.13 -10.26
CA ARG A 168 -8.17 5.04 -11.13
C ARG A 168 -9.47 5.56 -10.50
N LYS A 169 -9.93 4.94 -9.42
CA LYS A 169 -11.22 5.22 -8.76
C LYS A 169 -11.06 6.05 -7.48
N LEU A 170 -9.83 6.33 -7.03
CA LEU A 170 -9.58 7.02 -5.77
C LEU A 170 -10.29 8.38 -5.64
N LYS A 171 -10.39 9.18 -6.71
CA LYS A 171 -11.14 10.44 -6.67
C LYS A 171 -12.63 10.20 -6.41
N THR A 172 -13.21 9.21 -7.08
CA THR A 172 -14.62 8.83 -6.88
C THR A 172 -14.87 8.38 -5.45
N TYR A 173 -13.97 7.57 -4.88
CA TYR A 173 -14.11 7.07 -3.51
C TYR A 173 -13.85 8.15 -2.46
N ALA A 174 -12.94 9.09 -2.71
CA ALA A 174 -12.76 10.26 -1.86
C ALA A 174 -14.04 11.13 -1.83
N MET A 175 -14.67 11.35 -2.99
CA MET A 175 -15.95 12.07 -3.04
C MET A 175 -17.07 11.32 -2.30
N ALA A 176 -17.14 9.99 -2.45
CA ALA A 176 -18.09 9.15 -1.72
C ALA A 176 -17.86 9.18 -0.19
N ALA A 177 -16.61 9.38 0.25
CA ALA A 177 -16.24 9.55 1.65
C ALA A 177 -16.53 10.97 2.20
N GLY A 178 -17.07 11.88 1.37
CA GLY A 178 -17.51 13.21 1.78
C GLY A 178 -16.51 14.34 1.52
N PHE A 179 -15.43 14.11 0.77
CA PHE A 179 -14.55 15.19 0.31
C PHE A 179 -15.17 15.95 -0.86
N SER A 180 -15.06 17.28 -0.86
CA SER A 180 -15.41 18.10 -2.02
C SER A 180 -14.41 17.88 -3.15
N SER A 181 -14.88 17.92 -4.40
CA SER A 181 -14.00 17.78 -5.57
C SER A 181 -12.92 18.86 -5.67
N ASN A 182 -13.15 20.04 -5.08
CA ASN A 182 -12.19 21.15 -5.04
C ASN A 182 -11.04 20.91 -4.04
N ASP A 183 -11.24 19.99 -3.10
CA ASP A 183 -10.28 19.69 -2.04
C ASP A 183 -9.48 18.41 -2.31
N ILE A 184 -9.66 17.82 -3.50
CA ILE A 184 -9.00 16.59 -3.94
C ILE A 184 -8.01 16.92 -5.06
N THR A 185 -6.72 16.73 -4.76
CA THR A 185 -5.67 16.68 -5.78
C THR A 185 -5.46 15.23 -6.19
N VAL A 186 -5.45 14.95 -7.50
CA VAL A 186 -5.10 13.63 -8.06
C VAL A 186 -3.73 13.73 -8.71
N GLY A 187 -2.89 12.73 -8.52
CA GLY A 187 -1.65 12.59 -9.26
C GLY A 187 -1.29 11.14 -9.51
N GLN A 188 -0.14 10.94 -10.14
CA GLN A 188 0.38 9.62 -10.48
C GLN A 188 1.85 9.56 -10.08
N ALA A 189 2.27 8.42 -9.54
CA ALA A 189 3.66 8.17 -9.19
C ALA A 189 4.06 6.80 -9.75
N PRO A 190 4.84 6.75 -10.84
CA PRO A 190 5.34 5.49 -11.38
C PRO A 190 6.40 4.92 -10.43
N TRP A 191 6.30 3.62 -10.16
CA TRP A 191 7.39 2.83 -9.59
C TRP A 191 8.11 2.11 -10.72
N VAL A 192 9.36 2.50 -10.96
CA VAL A 192 10.22 1.91 -11.99
C VAL A 192 11.12 0.87 -11.34
N VAL A 193 11.22 -0.29 -11.99
CA VAL A 193 12.06 -1.42 -11.61
C VAL A 193 13.02 -1.66 -12.75
N SER A 194 14.33 -1.45 -12.54
CA SER A 194 15.31 -1.59 -13.61
C SER A 194 16.65 -2.15 -13.18
N SER A 195 17.12 -1.89 -11.96
CA SER A 195 18.37 -2.51 -11.51
C SER A 195 18.13 -3.99 -11.21
N ARG A 196 19.19 -4.82 -11.27
CA ARG A 196 19.08 -6.23 -10.88
C ARG A 196 18.48 -6.39 -9.48
N GLU A 197 18.92 -5.58 -8.52
CA GLU A 197 18.40 -5.60 -7.15
C GLU A 197 16.91 -5.25 -7.11
N GLU A 198 16.46 -4.24 -7.85
CA GLU A 198 15.03 -3.90 -7.94
C GLU A 198 14.22 -5.03 -8.58
N ARG A 199 14.75 -5.64 -9.65
CA ARG A 199 14.12 -6.80 -10.31
C ARG A 199 14.03 -7.99 -9.36
N GLU A 200 15.08 -8.30 -8.61
CA GLU A 200 15.10 -9.34 -7.57
C GLU A 200 14.14 -9.03 -6.41
N ASN A 201 14.00 -7.77 -6.02
CA ASN A 201 13.07 -7.38 -4.96
C ASN A 201 11.61 -7.54 -5.41
N TRP A 202 11.27 -7.04 -6.60
CA TRP A 202 9.91 -7.13 -7.15
C TRP A 202 9.57 -8.55 -7.62
N GLY A 203 10.34 -9.08 -8.57
CA GLY A 203 10.11 -10.40 -9.14
C GLY A 203 10.39 -11.52 -8.14
N GLY A 204 11.33 -11.32 -7.22
CA GLY A 204 11.58 -12.28 -6.14
C GLY A 204 10.45 -12.33 -5.12
N LEU A 205 9.66 -11.28 -4.91
CA LEU A 205 8.46 -11.36 -4.06
C LEU A 205 7.46 -12.35 -4.69
N VAL A 206 7.17 -12.17 -5.97
CA VAL A 206 6.26 -13.04 -6.72
C VAL A 206 6.80 -14.48 -6.84
N ALA A 207 8.11 -14.63 -7.08
CA ALA A 207 8.77 -15.92 -7.15
C ALA A 207 8.82 -16.64 -5.79
N ARG A 208 9.03 -15.91 -4.67
CA ARG A 208 9.02 -16.47 -3.31
C ARG A 208 7.63 -16.90 -2.88
N THR A 209 6.61 -16.08 -3.12
CA THR A 209 5.20 -16.45 -2.85
C THR A 209 4.80 -17.70 -3.64
N SER A 210 5.34 -17.89 -4.84
CA SER A 210 5.08 -19.10 -5.64
C SER A 210 5.91 -20.33 -5.20
N ALA A 211 7.04 -20.12 -4.51
CA ALA A 211 7.93 -21.18 -4.01
C ALA A 211 7.53 -21.69 -2.61
N ASP A 212 6.80 -20.89 -1.85
CA ASP A 212 6.16 -21.32 -0.61
C ASP A 212 4.98 -22.27 -0.92
N ALA A 213 5.01 -23.48 -0.35
CA ALA A 213 4.06 -24.53 -0.70
C ALA A 213 2.62 -24.20 -0.27
N GLU A 214 2.44 -23.48 0.84
CA GLU A 214 1.13 -23.09 1.36
C GLU A 214 0.53 -21.96 0.50
N ALA A 215 1.33 -20.93 0.23
CA ALA A 215 0.93 -19.84 -0.66
C ALA A 215 0.65 -20.34 -2.09
N ARG A 216 1.48 -21.27 -2.61
CA ARG A 216 1.25 -21.93 -3.90
C ARG A 216 -0.11 -22.64 -3.92
N ALA A 217 -0.38 -23.49 -2.92
CA ALA A 217 -1.63 -24.23 -2.83
C ALA A 217 -2.85 -23.31 -2.71
N SER A 218 -2.72 -22.21 -1.96
CA SER A 218 -3.76 -21.18 -1.84
C SER A 218 -4.06 -20.52 -3.20
N ILE A 219 -3.05 -20.03 -3.92
CA ILE A 219 -3.24 -19.36 -5.22
C ILE A 219 -3.86 -20.34 -6.23
N GLU A 220 -3.39 -21.59 -6.30
CA GLU A 220 -3.96 -22.60 -7.18
C GLU A 220 -5.41 -22.93 -6.84
N SER A 221 -5.73 -23.02 -5.54
CA SER A 221 -7.10 -23.25 -5.10
C SER A 221 -8.03 -22.10 -5.49
N GLU A 222 -7.59 -20.87 -5.25
CA GLU A 222 -8.36 -19.65 -5.56
C GLU A 222 -8.57 -19.49 -7.07
N ALA A 223 -7.54 -19.73 -7.88
CA ALA A 223 -7.65 -19.73 -9.34
C ALA A 223 -8.67 -20.79 -9.82
N ARG A 224 -8.61 -22.02 -9.28
CA ARG A 224 -9.58 -23.08 -9.61
C ARG A 224 -11.01 -22.70 -9.25
N CYS A 225 -11.23 -22.04 -8.11
CA CYS A 225 -12.57 -21.59 -7.69
C CYS A 225 -13.22 -20.63 -8.69
N ILE A 226 -12.42 -19.90 -9.48
CA ILE A 226 -12.89 -18.96 -10.50
C ILE A 226 -12.72 -19.49 -11.94
N GLY A 227 -12.45 -20.79 -12.09
CA GLY A 227 -12.33 -21.45 -13.39
C GLY A 227 -11.07 -21.10 -14.16
N LEU A 228 -10.01 -20.62 -13.49
CA LEU A 228 -8.72 -20.36 -14.10
C LEU A 228 -7.75 -21.51 -13.82
N GLU A 229 -7.10 -21.97 -14.89
CA GLU A 229 -5.91 -22.81 -14.80
C GLU A 229 -4.65 -21.95 -14.74
N ILE A 230 -3.72 -22.38 -13.88
CA ILE A 230 -2.44 -21.71 -13.65
C ILE A 230 -1.33 -22.75 -13.60
N ASN A 231 -0.22 -22.43 -14.26
CA ASN A 231 1.02 -23.20 -14.16
C ASN A 231 2.05 -22.35 -13.41
N LEU A 232 2.08 -22.47 -12.09
CA LEU A 232 2.95 -21.63 -11.26
C LEU A 232 4.44 -21.85 -11.53
N GLU A 233 4.85 -23.01 -12.04
CA GLU A 233 6.24 -23.25 -12.44
C GLU A 233 6.63 -22.46 -13.69
N GLU A 234 5.74 -22.40 -14.67
CA GLU A 234 5.92 -21.56 -15.87
C GLU A 234 5.96 -20.08 -15.50
N LEU A 235 5.05 -19.63 -14.62
CA LEU A 235 5.06 -18.24 -14.16
C LEU A 235 6.37 -17.92 -13.44
N GLN A 236 6.81 -18.77 -12.51
CA GLN A 236 8.09 -18.60 -11.81
C GLN A 236 9.28 -18.55 -12.76
N LYS A 237 9.32 -19.41 -13.77
CA LYS A 237 10.39 -19.40 -14.76
C LYS A 237 10.42 -18.06 -15.49
N GLY A 238 9.27 -17.56 -15.94
CA GLY A 238 9.20 -16.28 -16.64
C GLY A 238 9.64 -15.09 -15.78
N TRP A 239 9.35 -15.12 -14.48
CA TRP A 239 9.89 -14.13 -13.53
C TRP A 239 11.40 -14.22 -13.38
N ARG A 240 11.96 -15.43 -13.24
CA ARG A 240 13.43 -15.62 -13.16
C ARG A 240 14.13 -15.15 -14.43
N ASP A 241 13.62 -15.55 -15.60
CA ASP A 241 14.16 -15.13 -16.90
C ASP A 241 14.18 -13.59 -17.02
N TRP A 242 13.13 -12.91 -16.57
CA TRP A 242 13.05 -11.45 -16.60
C TRP A 242 13.98 -10.77 -15.57
N ILE A 243 14.17 -11.37 -14.40
CA ILE A 243 15.12 -10.89 -13.39
C ILE A 243 16.55 -10.93 -13.93
N ASP A 244 16.90 -12.03 -14.60
CA ASP A 244 18.25 -12.29 -15.13
C ASP A 244 18.57 -11.53 -16.43
N ASP A 245 17.58 -10.92 -17.09
CA ASP A 245 17.78 -10.10 -18.28
C ASP A 245 18.23 -8.69 -17.89
N ASP A 246 19.48 -8.34 -18.20
CA ASP A 246 20.07 -7.03 -17.89
C ASP A 246 19.39 -5.85 -18.61
N THR A 247 18.65 -6.11 -19.69
CA THR A 247 17.90 -5.09 -20.43
C THR A 247 16.49 -4.87 -19.88
N ALA A 248 16.05 -5.74 -18.97
CA ALA A 248 14.69 -5.76 -18.49
C ALA A 248 14.37 -4.57 -17.56
N CYS A 249 13.20 -3.98 -17.78
CA CYS A 249 12.63 -2.97 -16.90
C CYS A 249 11.11 -3.03 -16.87
N ALA A 250 10.54 -2.56 -15.78
CA ALA A 250 9.09 -2.46 -15.60
C ALA A 250 8.75 -1.09 -15.02
N SER A 251 7.54 -0.64 -15.31
CA SER A 251 6.93 0.49 -14.61
C SER A 251 5.52 0.11 -14.22
N ILE A 252 5.21 0.24 -12.94
CA ILE A 252 3.85 0.09 -12.40
C ILE A 252 3.41 1.47 -11.96
N SER A 253 2.27 1.93 -12.47
CA SER A 253 1.76 3.23 -12.05
C SER A 253 0.79 3.10 -10.90
N ASP A 254 1.12 3.82 -9.83
CA ASP A 254 0.18 4.08 -8.76
C ASP A 254 -0.46 5.45 -8.99
N ILE A 255 -1.75 5.55 -8.68
CA ILE A 255 -2.48 6.81 -8.64
C ILE A 255 -2.64 7.19 -7.18
N TYR A 256 -2.54 8.49 -6.88
CA TYR A 256 -2.76 8.98 -5.54
C TYR A 256 -3.77 10.13 -5.50
N VAL A 257 -4.41 10.27 -4.35
CA VAL A 257 -5.19 11.44 -3.96
C VAL A 257 -4.59 12.07 -2.72
N VAL A 258 -4.57 13.40 -2.71
CA VAL A 258 -4.36 14.22 -1.52
C VAL A 258 -5.64 15.01 -1.30
N CYS A 259 -6.35 14.69 -0.22
CA CYS A 259 -7.63 15.27 0.13
C CYS A 259 -7.45 16.17 1.35
N ARG A 260 -7.90 17.42 1.29
CA ARG A 260 -7.95 18.30 2.46
C ARG A 260 -9.28 18.13 3.19
N ASN A 261 -9.24 17.88 4.50
CA ASN A 261 -10.44 17.76 5.32
C ASN A 261 -10.91 19.16 5.76
N HIS A 262 -12.03 19.64 5.23
CA HIS A 262 -12.64 20.92 5.60
C HIS A 262 -13.77 20.75 6.61
#